data_AF-A0A7J2KWI1-F1
#
_entry.id   AF-A0A7J2KWI1-F1
#
_cell.length_a   1.000
_cell.length_b   1.000
_cell.length_c   1.000
_cell.angle_alpha   90.00
_cell.angle_beta   90.00
_cell.angle_gamma   90.00
#
_symmetry.space_group_name_H-M   'P 1'
#
loop_
_entity.id
_entity.type
_entity.pdbx_description
1 polymer ?
#
loop_
_entity_poly.entity_id
_entity_poly.type
_entity_poly.pdbx_seq_one_letter_code
_entity_poly.pdbx_strand_id
1 'polypeptide(L)' 'QEAILKKAAEIKGVDYRLSDNTDESKGIDGYIGDIPVSIKPDTYKVKRSLSENIDVKIIYYKKVKDGIEVDYGEIS' A
#
# COMPACT_ATOMS: atom_id res chain seq x y z
N GLN A 1 -7.29 -2.30 4.62
CA GLN A 1 -6.78 -1.73 3.35
C GLN A 1 -7.57 -0.53 2.84
N GLU A 2 -8.91 -0.57 2.81
CA GLU A 2 -9.73 0.38 2.03
C GLU A 2 -9.47 1.88 2.31
N ALA A 3 -9.39 2.29 3.58
CA ALA A 3 -9.13 3.69 3.93
C ALA A 3 -7.77 4.20 3.39
N ILE A 4 -6.77 3.32 3.31
CA ILE A 4 -5.43 3.65 2.81
C ILE A 4 -5.47 3.75 1.28
N LEU A 5 -6.13 2.82 0.60
CA LEU A 5 -6.35 2.87 -0.86
C LEU A 5 -7.07 4.16 -1.26
N LYS A 6 -8.18 4.46 -0.57
CA LYS A 6 -8.97 5.67 -0.81
C LYS A 6 -8.11 6.93 -0.63
N LYS A 7 -7.37 7.04 0.48
CA LYS A 7 -6.50 8.18 0.76
C LYS A 7 -5.43 8.36 -0.33
N ALA A 8 -4.79 7.26 -0.72
CA ALA A 8 -3.74 7.26 -1.73
C ALA A 8 -4.27 7.61 -3.13
N ALA A 9 -5.46 7.13 -3.47
CA ALA A 9 -6.12 7.43 -4.73
C ALA A 9 -6.64 8.87 -4.78
N GLU A 10 -7.19 9.39 -3.68
CA GLU A 10 -7.57 10.80 -3.52
C GLU A 10 -6.36 11.73 -3.68
N ILE A 11 -5.21 11.38 -3.08
CA ILE A 11 -3.96 12.13 -3.26
C ILE A 11 -3.49 12.11 -4.72
N LYS A 12 -3.64 10.98 -5.42
CA LYS A 12 -3.30 10.85 -6.84
C LYS A 12 -4.35 11.39 -7.81
N GLY A 13 -5.56 11.71 -7.33
CA GLY A 13 -6.69 12.08 -8.19
C GLY A 13 -7.14 10.96 -9.13
N VAL A 14 -7.03 9.70 -8.71
CA VAL A 14 -7.47 8.52 -9.47
C VAL A 14 -8.47 7.70 -8.66
N ASP A 15 -9.19 6.80 -9.32
CA ASP A 15 -10.06 5.84 -8.65
C ASP A 15 -9.27 4.79 -7.86
N TYR A 16 -9.91 4.13 -6.90
CA TYR A 16 -9.35 2.96 -6.24
C TYR A 16 -10.27 1.76 -6.39
N ARG A 17 -9.69 0.56 -6.34
CA ARG A 17 -10.41 -0.70 -6.36
C ARG A 17 -9.84 -1.66 -5.33
N LEU A 18 -10.71 -2.42 -4.67
CA LEU A 18 -10.29 -3.51 -3.79
C LEU A 18 -9.89 -4.74 -4.60
N SER A 19 -8.86 -5.42 -4.13
CA SER A 19 -8.41 -6.70 -4.67
C SER A 19 -9.45 -7.80 -4.45
N ASP A 20 -9.49 -8.75 -5.39
CA ASP A 20 -10.19 -10.02 -5.20
C ASP A 20 -9.30 -11.03 -4.44
N ASN A 21 -9.86 -12.16 -4.01
CA ASN A 21 -9.13 -13.25 -3.35
C ASN A 21 -7.91 -13.73 -4.16
N THR A 22 -8.03 -13.70 -5.50
CA THR A 22 -6.94 -14.06 -6.42
C THR A 22 -5.78 -13.06 -6.38
N ASP A 23 -6.09 -11.77 -6.23
CA ASP A 23 -5.13 -10.68 -6.13
C ASP A 23 -4.45 -10.65 -4.76
N GLU A 24 -5.21 -10.87 -3.68
CA GLU A 24 -4.66 -10.99 -2.32
C GLU A 24 -3.67 -12.14 -2.22
N SER A 25 -3.92 -13.26 -2.91
CA SER A 25 -3.00 -14.39 -3.00
C SER A 25 -1.68 -14.05 -3.69
N LYS A 26 -1.67 -13.02 -4.55
CA LYS A 26 -0.47 -12.45 -5.19
C LYS A 26 0.17 -11.33 -4.35
N GLY A 27 -0.41 -11.02 -3.20
CA GLY A 27 0.06 -9.94 -2.32
C GLY A 27 -0.43 -8.55 -2.72
N ILE A 28 -1.45 -8.44 -3.57
CA ILE A 28 -2.06 -7.16 -3.96
C ILE A 28 -3.23 -6.91 -3.02
N ASP A 29 -3.16 -5.84 -2.23
CA ASP A 29 -4.22 -5.44 -1.28
C ASP A 29 -5.29 -4.55 -1.94
N GLY A 30 -4.93 -3.89 -3.04
CA GLY A 30 -5.87 -3.17 -3.89
C GLY A 30 -5.21 -2.55 -5.11
N TYR A 31 -5.95 -1.72 -5.82
CA TYR A 31 -5.50 -1.01 -7.01
C TYR A 31 -5.77 0.48 -6.85
N ILE A 32 -4.82 1.30 -7.30
CA ILE A 32 -4.94 2.76 -7.39
C ILE A 32 -4.89 3.11 -8.87
N GLY A 33 -6.05 3.40 -9.44
CA GLY A 33 -6.30 3.41 -10.88
C GLY A 33 -6.07 2.00 -11.42
N ASP A 34 -5.06 1.88 -12.28
CA ASP A 34 -4.62 0.61 -12.89
C ASP A 34 -3.39 0.02 -12.18
N ILE A 35 -2.87 0.69 -11.14
CA ILE A 35 -1.62 0.31 -10.48
C ILE A 35 -1.92 -0.66 -9.32
N PRO A 36 -1.42 -1.90 -9.35
CA PRO A 36 -1.54 -2.81 -8.21
C PRO A 36 -0.70 -2.31 -7.04
N VAL A 37 -1.33 -2.24 -5.87
CA VAL A 37 -0.68 -1.83 -4.62
C VAL A 37 -0.83 -2.85 -3.51
N SER A 38 0.20 -2.97 -2.69
CA SER A 38 0.21 -3.80 -1.49
C SER A 38 0.25 -2.92 -0.26
N ILE A 39 -0.56 -3.17 0.76
CA ILE A 39 -0.62 -2.35 1.97
C ILE A 39 0.04 -3.15 3.08
N LYS A 40 1.22 -2.69 3.49
CA LYS A 40 2.00 -3.37 4.52
C LYS A 40 2.29 -2.43 5.68
N PRO A 41 2.38 -2.94 6.90
CA PRO A 41 2.82 -2.11 8.02
C PRO A 41 4.27 -1.67 7.80
N ASP A 42 4.66 -0.49 8.27
CA ASP A 42 6.02 0.04 8.18
C ASP A 42 7.07 -0.89 8.82
N THR A 43 6.67 -1.72 9.79
CA THR A 43 7.52 -2.77 10.37
C THR A 43 8.03 -3.78 9.33
N TYR A 44 7.33 -3.92 8.20
CA TYR A 44 7.78 -4.72 7.06
C TYR A 44 8.88 -4.03 6.25
N LYS A 45 8.89 -2.69 6.16
CA LYS A 45 9.94 -1.90 5.49
C LYS A 45 11.30 -2.21 6.10
N VAL A 46 11.37 -2.27 7.44
CA VAL A 46 12.57 -2.61 8.21
C VAL A 46 13.07 -4.03 7.91
N LYS A 47 12.17 -4.99 7.72
CA LYS A 47 12.54 -6.37 7.35
C LYS A 47 12.95 -6.49 5.88
N ARG A 48 12.39 -5.67 5.00
CA ARG A 48 12.59 -5.72 3.55
C ARG A 48 13.92 -5.12 3.08
N SER A 49 14.57 -4.28 3.89
CA SER A 49 15.94 -3.82 3.63
C SER A 49 16.95 -4.95 3.41
N LEU A 50 16.60 -6.20 3.76
CA LEU A 50 17.45 -7.37 3.59
C LEU A 50 17.33 -8.08 2.24
N SER A 51 16.19 -7.99 1.54
CA SER A 51 15.97 -8.64 0.22
C SER A 51 14.52 -8.44 -0.18
N GLU A 52 14.27 -7.78 -1.32
CA GLU A 52 13.22 -8.09 -2.30
C GLU A 52 12.94 -6.87 -3.18
N ASN A 53 13.32 -6.97 -4.46
CA ASN A 53 12.72 -6.16 -5.53
C ASN A 53 11.27 -6.64 -5.68
N ILE A 54 10.35 -5.99 -4.97
CA ILE A 54 8.91 -6.22 -5.17
C ILE A 54 8.50 -5.26 -6.27
N ASP A 55 8.05 -5.83 -7.38
CA ASP A 55 7.65 -5.16 -8.62
C ASP A 55 6.33 -4.35 -8.47
N VAL A 56 5.61 -4.56 -7.36
CA VAL A 56 4.36 -3.84 -7.05
C VAL A 56 4.58 -2.69 -6.07
N LYS A 57 3.79 -1.62 -6.21
CA LYS A 57 3.87 -0.44 -5.35
C LYS A 57 3.39 -0.80 -3.94
N ILE A 58 4.24 -0.63 -2.93
CA ILE A 58 3.86 -0.90 -1.54
C ILE A 58 3.55 0.40 -0.82
N ILE A 59 2.38 0.46 -0.18
CA ILE A 59 1.98 1.55 0.70
C ILE A 59 2.25 1.11 2.12
N TYR A 60 3.15 1.84 2.77
CA TYR A 60 3.52 1.60 4.16
C TYR A 60 2.64 2.42 5.09
N TYR A 61 1.98 1.73 6.03
CA TYR A 61 1.24 2.39 7.09
C TYR A 61 1.85 2.06 8.45
N LYS A 62 1.86 3.03 9.34
CA LYS A 62 2.39 2.90 10.68
C LYS A 62 1.28 3.27 11.66
N LYS A 63 0.81 2.27 12.42
CA LYS A 63 -0.10 2.54 13.53
C LYS A 63 0.69 3.17 14.66
N VAL A 64 0.40 4.44 14.96
CA VAL A 64 0.90 5.15 16.13
C VAL A 64 -0.19 5.16 17.21
N LYS A 65 0.17 5.42 18.47
CA LYS A 65 -0.81 5.40 19.58
C LYS A 65 -1.96 6.40 19.39
N ASP A 66 -1.76 7.45 18.60
CA ASP A 66 -2.70 8.55 18.37
C ASP A 66 -3.39 8.50 16.99
N GLY A 67 -3.15 7.46 16.17
CA GLY A 67 -3.70 7.39 14.81
C GLY A 67 -2.94 6.46 13.87
N ILE A 68 -3.11 6.69 12.56
CA ILE A 68 -2.39 5.95 11.51
C ILE A 68 -1.57 6.96 10.71
N GLU A 69 -0.25 6.83 10.78
CA GLU A 69 0.72 7.61 10.03
C GLU A 69 1.02 6.83 8.73
N VAL A 70 0.77 7.42 7.56
CA VAL A 70 0.96 6.75 6.26
C VAL A 70 2.12 7.43 5.54
N ASP A 71 3.18 6.66 5.26
CA ASP A 71 4.38 7.16 4.61
C ASP A 71 4.29 6.92 3.09
N TYR A 72 4.10 7.99 2.33
CA TYR A 72 4.01 7.96 0.85
C TYR A 72 5.36 8.19 0.17
N GLY A 73 6.48 8.09 0.90
CA GLY A 73 7.80 8.56 0.45
C GLY A 73 8.37 7.93 -0.83
N GLU A 74 7.76 6.89 -1.37
CA GLU A 74 8.20 6.20 -2.61
C GLU A 74 7.28 6.50 -3.83
N ILE A 75 6.44 7.53 -3.70
CA ILE A 75 5.55 8.05 -4.75
C ILE A 75 5.94 9.49 -5.12
N SER A 76 7.25 9.79 -5.15
CA SER A 76 7.79 11.04 -5.71
C SER A 76 8.33 10.82 -7.11
#